data_AF-E1ZWR3-F1
#
_entry.id   AF-E1ZWR3-F1
#
_cell.length_a   1.000
_cell.length_b   1.000
_cell.length_c   1.000
_cell.angle_alpha   90.00
_cell.angle_beta   90.00
_cell.angle_gamma   90.00
#
_symmetry.space_group_name_H-M   'P 1'
#
loop_
_entity.id
_entity.type
_entity.pdbx_description
1 polymer ?
#
loop_
_entity_poly.entity_id
_entity_poly.type
_entity_poly.pdbx_seq_one_letter_code
_entity_poly.pdbx_strand_id
1 'polypeptide(L)'
;VAASLNLRTTLKFHKLPLEERIVKIELPNVHISLNIPLERITGLISDGETFNLIIDDYPSFLRYVRYFNSFNQLWTTFEQKFSLEIFFFLLYVIAQNEKLAIQPFYVHLTTVLPMNAGLGSST
;
A
#
# COMPACT_ATOMS: atom_id res chain seq x y z
N VAL A 1 5.73 -24.88 18.14
CA VAL A 1 7.10 -24.44 17.76
C VAL A 1 7.00 -23.75 16.42
N ALA A 2 7.53 -22.54 16.28
CA ALA A 2 7.59 -21.79 15.02
C ALA A 2 9.05 -21.49 14.70
N ALA A 3 9.43 -21.52 13.43
CA ALA A 3 10.78 -21.25 12.96
C ALA A 3 10.74 -20.46 11.64
N SER A 4 11.76 -19.63 11.38
CA SER A 4 11.85 -18.92 10.11
C SER A 4 12.14 -19.88 8.96
N LEU A 5 11.38 -19.75 7.86
CA LEU A 5 11.72 -20.39 6.59
C LEU A 5 12.78 -19.54 5.88
N ASN A 6 13.82 -20.16 5.33
CA ASN A 6 14.81 -19.46 4.51
C ASN A 6 14.27 -19.13 3.09
N LEU A 7 12.96 -18.83 3.00
CA LEU A 7 12.27 -18.33 1.82
C LEU A 7 11.93 -16.87 2.11
N ARG A 8 12.53 -15.95 1.36
CA ARG A 8 12.51 -14.53 1.69
C ARG A 8 11.54 -13.75 0.82
N THR A 9 10.92 -12.76 1.43
CA THR A 9 10.26 -11.65 0.76
C THR A 9 11.26 -10.50 0.63
N THR A 10 11.41 -9.94 -0.56
CA THR A 10 12.31 -8.83 -0.86
C THR A 10 11.48 -7.60 -1.23
N LEU A 11 11.64 -6.54 -0.46
CA LEU A 11 11.09 -5.21 -0.74
C LEU A 11 12.20 -4.31 -1.28
N LYS A 12 12.00 -3.74 -2.45
CA LYS A 12 12.77 -2.59 -2.94
C LYS A 12 11.92 -1.35 -2.77
N PHE A 13 12.46 -0.35 -2.10
CA PHE A 13 11.82 0.94 -1.89
C PHE A 13 12.83 2.03 -2.20
N HIS A 14 12.48 2.92 -3.12
CA HIS A 14 13.30 4.10 -3.38
C HIS A 14 12.44 5.28 -3.81
N LYS A 15 12.96 6.47 -3.53
CA LYS A 15 12.38 7.73 -4.00
C LYS A 15 12.48 7.82 -5.52
N LEU A 16 11.50 8.45 -6.15
CA LEU A 16 11.51 8.84 -7.55
C LEU A 16 11.76 10.37 -7.68
N PRO A 17 12.27 10.84 -8.83
CA PRO A 17 12.33 12.25 -9.15
C PRO A 17 10.96 12.92 -9.01
N LEU A 18 10.94 14.18 -8.57
CA LEU A 18 9.69 14.90 -8.29
C LEU A 18 8.88 15.14 -9.57
N GLU A 19 9.59 15.23 -10.71
CA GLU A 19 9.06 15.44 -12.05
C GLU A 19 8.18 14.29 -12.51
N GLU A 20 8.41 13.07 -12.01
CA GLU A 20 7.59 11.90 -12.37
C GLU A 20 6.17 12.02 -11.83
N ARG A 21 5.97 12.68 -10.67
CA ARG A 21 4.67 12.89 -10.01
C ARG A 21 3.82 11.63 -9.88
N ILE A 22 4.46 10.47 -9.74
CA ILE A 22 3.78 9.18 -9.56
C ILE A 22 4.31 8.42 -8.35
N VAL A 23 3.44 7.57 -7.82
CA VAL A 23 3.79 6.44 -6.98
C VAL A 23 3.67 5.19 -7.83
N LYS A 24 4.79 4.48 -7.96
CA LYS A 24 4.87 3.24 -8.73
C LYS A 24 4.89 2.04 -7.79
N ILE A 25 3.97 1.09 -8.00
CA ILE A 25 3.82 -0.11 -7.17
C ILE A 25 3.87 -1.35 -8.06
N GLU A 26 4.83 -2.23 -7.81
CA GLU A 26 4.97 -3.51 -8.50
C GLU A 26 4.97 -4.67 -7.49
N LEU A 27 3.92 -5.50 -7.52
CA LEU A 27 3.82 -6.71 -6.71
C LEU A 27 3.59 -7.89 -7.68
N PRO A 28 4.61 -8.35 -8.40
CA PRO A 28 4.47 -9.35 -9.46
C PRO A 28 3.81 -10.65 -8.99
N ASN A 29 4.04 -11.08 -7.74
CA ASN A 29 3.44 -12.30 -7.21
C ASN A 29 1.90 -12.25 -7.17
N VAL A 30 1.28 -11.06 -7.07
CA VAL A 30 -0.19 -10.84 -7.17
C VAL A 30 -0.59 -10.11 -8.46
N HIS A 31 0.30 -10.07 -9.46
CA HIS A 31 0.06 -9.43 -10.76
C HIS A 31 -0.30 -7.93 -10.67
N ILE A 32 0.27 -7.20 -9.71
CA ILE A 32 0.10 -5.74 -9.59
C ILE A 32 1.24 -5.02 -10.30
N SER A 33 0.88 -4.08 -11.18
CA SER A 33 1.76 -3.06 -11.73
C SER A 33 0.96 -1.78 -11.91
N LEU A 34 1.21 -0.80 -11.05
CA LEU A 34 0.43 0.43 -10.96
C LEU A 34 1.35 1.65 -11.03
N ASN A 35 0.93 2.65 -11.80
CA ASN A 35 1.46 4.01 -11.77
C ASN A 35 0.32 4.93 -11.33
N ILE A 36 0.40 5.44 -10.12
CA ILE A 36 -0.67 6.23 -9.51
C ILE A 36 -0.21 7.68 -9.41
N PRO A 37 -0.93 8.65 -9.99
CA PRO A 37 -0.60 10.06 -9.82
C PRO A 37 -0.51 10.43 -8.34
N LEU A 38 0.57 11.12 -7.96
CA LEU A 38 0.85 11.51 -6.58
C LEU A 38 -0.33 12.29 -5.99
N GLU A 39 -0.96 13.15 -6.78
CA GLU A 39 -2.07 14.01 -6.34
C GLU A 39 -3.27 13.19 -5.85
N ARG A 40 -3.48 11.98 -6.39
CA ARG A 40 -4.57 11.10 -5.93
C ARG A 40 -4.29 10.54 -4.54
N ILE A 41 -3.03 10.29 -4.22
CA ILE A 41 -2.61 9.77 -2.91
C ILE A 41 -2.55 10.91 -1.90
N THR A 42 -1.93 12.04 -2.25
CA THR A 42 -1.78 13.19 -1.35
C THR A 42 -3.09 13.96 -1.15
N GLY A 43 -4.01 13.92 -2.11
CA GLY A 43 -5.34 14.52 -2.00
C GLY A 43 -6.11 13.99 -0.79
N LEU A 44 -5.86 12.73 -0.39
CA LEU A 44 -6.49 12.15 0.80
C LEU A 44 -5.97 12.73 2.11
N ILE A 45 -4.68 13.08 2.16
CA ILE A 45 -4.03 13.64 3.35
C ILE A 45 -4.30 15.15 3.46
N SER A 46 -4.55 15.81 2.32
CA SER A 46 -4.70 17.26 2.26
C SER A 46 -5.95 17.77 2.97
N ASP A 47 -6.97 16.92 3.15
CA ASP A 47 -8.17 17.21 3.95
C ASP A 47 -7.93 16.86 5.44
N GLY A 48 -6.94 17.54 6.04
CA GLY A 48 -6.28 17.10 7.28
C GLY A 48 -7.18 16.93 8.51
N GLU A 49 -8.27 17.69 8.65
CA GLU A 49 -9.21 17.51 9.77
C GLU A 49 -10.06 16.24 9.61
N THR A 50 -10.60 16.02 8.41
CA THR A 50 -11.35 14.80 8.05
C THR A 50 -10.46 13.57 8.14
N PHE A 51 -9.21 13.67 7.67
CA PHE A 51 -8.27 12.56 7.68
C PHE A 51 -7.86 12.12 9.10
N ASN A 52 -7.61 13.08 10.00
CA ASN A 52 -7.30 12.80 11.41
C ASN A 52 -8.46 12.08 12.12
N LEU A 53 -9.69 12.59 11.93
CA LEU A 53 -10.89 12.00 12.52
C LEU A 53 -11.16 10.58 12.02
N ILE A 54 -10.86 10.32 10.74
CA ILE A 54 -11.06 9.00 10.15
C ILE A 54 -9.96 8.04 10.61
N ILE A 55 -8.69 8.45 10.68
CA ILE A 55 -7.59 7.58 11.11
C ILE A 55 -7.74 7.08 12.54
N ASP A 56 -8.26 7.91 13.45
CA ASP A 56 -8.48 7.52 14.85
C ASP A 56 -9.57 6.44 14.99
N ASP A 57 -10.48 6.32 14.00
CA ASP A 57 -11.47 5.25 13.89
C ASP A 57 -11.05 4.23 12.81
N TYR A 58 -10.17 3.29 13.18
CA TYR A 58 -9.61 2.28 12.28
C TYR A 58 -10.65 1.55 11.39
N PRO A 59 -11.83 1.12 11.88
CA PRO A 59 -12.91 0.60 11.03
C PRO A 59 -13.35 1.56 9.90
N SER A 60 -13.59 2.84 10.23
CA SER A 60 -13.97 3.84 9.24
C SER A 60 -12.83 4.14 8.28
N PHE A 61 -11.59 4.18 8.78
CA PHE A 61 -10.41 4.35 7.94
C PHE A 61 -10.22 3.21 6.94
N LEU A 62 -10.34 1.96 7.39
CA LEU A 62 -10.28 0.81 6.49
C LEU A 62 -11.38 0.85 5.43
N ARG A 63 -12.60 1.24 5.82
CA ARG A 63 -13.70 1.44 4.86
C ARG A 63 -13.37 2.56 3.85
N TYR A 64 -12.72 3.62 4.28
CA TYR A 64 -12.29 4.70 3.41
C TYR A 64 -11.20 4.25 2.42
N VAL A 65 -10.17 3.55 2.88
CA VAL A 65 -9.13 2.96 2.01
C VAL A 65 -9.75 2.03 0.96
N ARG A 66 -10.75 1.24 1.35
CA ARG A 66 -11.53 0.39 0.43
C ARG A 66 -12.24 1.20 -0.65
N TYR A 67 -12.88 2.31 -0.27
CA TYR A 67 -13.52 3.21 -1.23
C TYR A 67 -12.50 3.84 -2.16
N PHE A 68 -11.36 4.33 -1.64
CA PHE A 68 -10.29 4.88 -2.46
C PHE A 68 -9.78 3.88 -3.50
N ASN A 69 -9.48 2.65 -3.09
CA ASN A 69 -9.00 1.60 -3.99
C ASN A 69 -10.02 1.25 -5.07
N SER A 70 -11.30 1.19 -4.71
CA SER A 70 -12.40 0.86 -5.63
C SER A 70 -12.70 2.00 -6.60
N PHE A 71 -12.74 3.24 -6.11
CA PHE A 71 -12.97 4.44 -6.92
C PHE A 71 -11.87 4.63 -7.97
N ASN A 72 -10.61 4.36 -7.60
CA ASN A 72 -9.47 4.45 -8.49
C ASN A 72 -9.24 3.19 -9.34
N GLN A 73 -10.09 2.16 -9.22
CA GLN A 73 -10.00 0.92 -9.99
C GLN A 73 -8.61 0.25 -9.91
N LEU A 74 -8.01 0.25 -8.72
CA LEU A 74 -6.62 -0.19 -8.54
C LEU A 74 -6.44 -1.71 -8.54
N TRP A 75 -7.53 -2.48 -8.56
CA TRP A 75 -7.52 -3.94 -8.47
C TRP A 75 -8.60 -4.56 -9.35
N THR A 76 -8.34 -5.77 -9.83
CA THR A 76 -9.32 -6.60 -10.55
C THR A 76 -9.56 -7.94 -9.85
N THR A 77 -8.66 -8.36 -8.95
CA THR A 77 -8.81 -9.61 -8.19
C THR A 77 -8.89 -9.35 -6.69
N PHE A 78 -9.43 -10.33 -5.95
CA PHE A 78 -9.54 -10.23 -4.49
C PHE A 78 -8.16 -10.23 -3.79
N GLU A 79 -7.18 -10.96 -4.32
CA GLU A 79 -5.81 -10.97 -3.80
C GLU A 79 -5.17 -9.57 -3.94
N GLN A 80 -5.32 -8.94 -5.10
CA GLN A 80 -4.84 -7.58 -5.33
C GLN A 80 -5.50 -6.57 -4.40
N LYS A 81 -6.83 -6.69 -4.24
CA LYS A 81 -7.61 -5.85 -3.34
C LYS A 81 -7.04 -5.90 -1.93
N PHE A 82 -6.80 -7.09 -1.39
CA PHE A 82 -6.28 -7.27 -0.04
C PHE A 82 -4.87 -6.68 0.11
N SER A 83 -3.96 -6.94 -0.84
CA SER A 83 -2.61 -6.38 -0.82
C SER A 83 -2.62 -4.84 -0.84
N LEU A 84 -3.47 -4.23 -1.67
CA LEU A 84 -3.57 -2.78 -1.78
C LEU A 84 -4.27 -2.15 -0.57
N GLU A 85 -5.28 -2.81 0.01
CA GLU A 85 -5.93 -2.34 1.25
C GLU A 85 -4.89 -2.21 2.37
N ILE A 86 -4.10 -3.25 2.61
CA ILE A 86 -3.05 -3.23 3.64
C ILE A 86 -1.98 -2.19 3.30
N PHE A 87 -1.52 -2.15 2.05
CA PHE A 87 -0.48 -1.23 1.62
C PHE A 87 -0.88 0.23 1.87
N PHE A 88 -2.05 0.66 1.40
CA PHE A 88 -2.49 2.03 1.57
C PHE A 88 -2.85 2.35 3.01
N PHE A 89 -3.47 1.42 3.73
CA PHE A 89 -3.75 1.60 5.15
C PHE A 89 -2.47 1.91 5.93
N LEU A 90 -1.42 1.08 5.75
CA LEU A 90 -0.15 1.29 6.43
C LEU A 90 0.56 2.58 5.96
N LEU A 91 0.57 2.85 4.66
CA LEU A 91 1.18 4.07 4.11
C LEU A 91 0.61 5.34 4.77
N TYR A 92 -0.71 5.43 4.85
CA TYR A 92 -1.39 6.59 5.43
C TYR A 92 -1.23 6.68 6.94
N VAL A 93 -1.32 5.56 7.68
CA VAL A 93 -1.08 5.55 9.13
C VAL A 93 0.34 5.99 9.45
N ILE A 94 1.35 5.47 8.73
CA ILE A 94 2.75 5.85 8.93
C ILE A 94 2.95 7.33 8.55
N ALA A 95 2.45 7.75 7.39
CA ALA A 95 2.58 9.14 6.95
C ALA A 95 1.98 10.12 7.96
N GLN A 96 0.84 9.77 8.57
CA GLN A 96 0.20 10.59 9.58
C GLN A 96 1.00 10.63 10.89
N ASN A 97 1.33 9.46 11.45
CA ASN A 97 2.03 9.35 12.74
C ASN A 97 3.39 10.05 12.70
N GLU A 98 4.11 9.89 11.60
CA GLU A 98 5.45 10.45 11.38
C GLU A 98 5.41 11.85 10.74
N LYS A 99 4.21 12.39 10.44
CA LYS A 99 4.00 13.69 9.78
C LYS A 99 4.78 13.83 8.46
N LEU A 100 4.80 12.76 7.66
CA LEU A 100 5.53 12.69 6.40
C LEU A 100 4.71 13.26 5.25
N ALA A 101 5.34 14.14 4.46
CA ALA A 101 4.84 14.49 3.15
C ALA A 101 5.15 13.36 2.16
N ILE A 102 4.13 12.70 1.62
CA ILE A 102 4.32 11.65 0.60
C ILE A 102 4.91 12.27 -0.66
N GLN A 103 6.03 11.72 -1.11
CA GLN A 103 6.74 12.10 -2.34
C GLN A 103 6.62 10.99 -3.39
N PRO A 104 6.95 11.24 -4.66
CA PRO A 104 7.07 10.18 -5.66
C PRO A 104 8.02 9.08 -5.19
N PHE A 105 7.58 7.84 -5.29
CA PHE A 105 8.37 6.68 -4.87
C PHE A 105 8.02 5.44 -5.69
N TYR A 106 8.93 4.49 -5.68
CA TYR A 106 8.76 3.16 -6.24
C TYR A 106 8.84 2.10 -5.15
N VAL A 107 7.87 1.19 -5.18
CA VAL A 107 7.83 -0.03 -4.38
C VAL A 107 7.83 -1.23 -5.31
N HIS A 108 8.72 -2.18 -5.06
CA HIS A 108 8.70 -3.49 -5.70
C HIS A 108 8.84 -4.60 -4.67
N LEU A 109 7.82 -5.44 -4.55
CA LEU A 109 7.78 -6.55 -3.61
C LEU A 109 7.77 -7.88 -4.36
N THR A 110 8.76 -8.72 -4.07
CA THR A 110 8.81 -10.09 -4.57
C THR A 110 8.89 -11.06 -3.40
N THR A 111 8.33 -12.25 -3.56
CA THR A 111 8.49 -13.32 -2.57
C THR A 111 8.77 -14.65 -3.22
N VAL A 112 9.63 -15.45 -2.58
CA VAL A 112 9.87 -16.85 -2.91
C VAL A 112 8.93 -17.77 -2.13
N LEU A 113 8.13 -17.21 -1.20
CA LEU A 113 7.12 -17.97 -0.48
C LEU A 113 5.97 -18.34 -1.44
N PRO A 114 5.59 -19.63 -1.52
CA PRO A 114 4.42 -20.04 -2.25
C PRO A 114 3.18 -19.33 -1.70
N MET A 115 2.42 -18.67 -2.57
CA MET A 115 1.15 -18.06 -2.19
C MET A 115 0.14 -19.13 -1.76
N ASN A 116 -0.68 -18.79 -0.77
CA ASN A 116 -1.77 -19.64 -0.27
C ASN A 116 -1.33 -21.00 0.33
N ALA A 117 -0.04 -21.20 0.62
CA ALA A 117 0.48 -22.41 1.24
C ALA A 117 0.45 -22.40 2.78
N GLY A 118 -0.11 -21.35 3.41
CA GLY A 118 -0.15 -21.22 4.87
C GLY A 118 1.22 -20.91 5.50
N LEU A 119 2.19 -20.44 4.72
CA LEU A 119 3.58 -20.22 5.16
C LEU A 119 3.87 -18.77 5.60
N GLY A 120 2.83 -17.98 5.89
CA GLY A 120 3.00 -16.59 6.32
C GLY A 120 3.46 -15.65 5.20
N SER A 121 3.03 -15.87 3.95
CA SER A 121 3.35 -14.95 2.83
C SER A 121 2.76 -13.55 3.00
N SER A 122 1.76 -13.39 3.88
CA SER A 122 1.09 -12.13 4.19
C SER A 122 1.49 -11.52 5.53
N THR A 123 2.34 -12.19 6.31
CA THR A 123 2.80 -11.74 7.64
C THR A 123 4.14 -11.05 7.61
#